data_AF-A0A1J5PY50-F1
#
_entry.id   AF-A0A1J5PY50-F1
#
_cell.length_a   1.000
_cell.length_b   1.000
_cell.length_c   1.000
_cell.angle_alpha   90.00
_cell.angle_beta   90.00
_cell.angle_gamma   90.00
#
_symmetry.space_group_name_H-M   'P 1'
#
loop_
_entity.id
_entity.type
_entity.pdbx_description
1 polymer ?
#
loop_
_entity_poly.entity_id
_entity_poly.type
_entity_poly.pdbx_seq_one_letter_code
_entity_poly.pdbx_strand_id
1 'polypeptide(L)' 'MREERLYPLLVQLLAQGARLEESTGAGRRFTLIAERERQPVSAALALKLEREGRIRALCRVGGRTLWVAA' A
#
# COMPACT_ATOMS: atom_id res chain seq x y z
N MET A 1 -13.67 -11.50 7.31
CA MET A 1 -14.79 -11.02 6.47
C MET A 1 -14.50 -9.76 5.65
N ARG A 2 -14.28 -8.54 6.20
CA ARG A 2 -14.07 -7.32 5.37
C ARG A 2 -12.64 -7.17 4.82
N GLU A 3 -11.60 -7.37 5.63
CA GLU A 3 -10.19 -7.23 5.20
C GLU A 3 -9.73 -8.31 4.21
N GLU A 4 -10.20 -9.55 4.37
CA GLU A 4 -9.85 -10.65 3.45
C GLU A 4 -10.36 -10.42 2.03
N ARG A 5 -11.49 -9.72 1.87
CA ARG A 5 -12.03 -9.35 0.56
C ARG A 5 -11.26 -8.19 -0.07
N LEU A 6 -10.64 -7.33 0.73
CA LEU A 6 -9.85 -6.20 0.25
C LEU A 6 -8.48 -6.64 -0.26
N TYR A 7 -7.91 -7.72 0.27
CA TYR A 7 -6.57 -8.17 -0.11
C TYR A 7 -6.44 -8.50 -1.62
N PRO A 8 -7.30 -9.34 -2.23
CA PRO A 8 -7.22 -9.61 -3.67
C PRO A 8 -7.39 -8.36 -4.53
N LEU A 9 -8.28 -7.44 -4.12
CA LEU A 9 -8.49 -6.17 -4.80
C LEU A 9 -7.25 -5.28 -4.75
N LEU A 10 -6.59 -5.18 -3.59
CA LEU A 10 -5.35 -4.43 -3.43
C LEU A 10 -4.25 -4.97 -4.34
N VAL A 11 -4.10 -6.30 -4.39
CA VAL A 11 -3.12 -6.95 -5.28
C VAL A 11 -3.41 -6.60 -6.74
N GLN A 12 -4.68 -6.66 -7.15
CA GLN A 12 -5.08 -6.33 -8.52
C GLN A 12 -4.81 -4.86 -8.86
N LEU A 13 -5.17 -3.93 -7.98
CA LEU A 13 -4.94 -2.49 -8.18
C LEU A 13 -3.44 -2.17 -8.26
N LEU A 14 -2.62 -2.78 -7.40
CA LEU A 14 -1.16 -2.63 -7.44
C LEU A 14 -0.58 -3.15 -8.76
N ALA A 15 -1.06 -4.30 -9.25
CA ALA A 15 -0.67 -4.84 -10.56
C ALA A 15 -1.09 -3.94 -11.74
N GLN A 16 -2.14 -3.13 -11.56
CA GLN A 16 -2.60 -2.13 -12.52
C GLN A 16 -1.85 -0.79 -12.41
N GLY A 17 -0.85 -0.68 -11.52
CA GLY A 17 -0.02 0.51 -11.36
C GLY A 17 -0.45 1.43 -10.21
N ALA A 18 -1.39 1.01 -9.36
CA ALA A 18 -1.60 1.69 -8.09
C ALA A 18 -0.33 1.62 -7.24
N ARG A 19 -0.20 2.58 -6.33
CA ARG A 19 0.95 2.69 -5.41
C ARG A 19 0.49 2.85 -3.98
N LEU A 20 1.31 2.42 -3.05
CA LEU A 20 1.08 2.58 -1.62
C LEU A 20 2.01 3.67 -1.08
N GLU A 21 1.44 4.64 -0.37
CA GLU A 21 2.19 5.67 0.36
C GLU A 21 2.16 5.33 1.84
N GLU A 22 3.31 5.08 2.43
CA GLU A 22 3.49 4.95 3.87
C GLU A 22 3.92 6.29 4.46
N SER A 23 3.24 6.74 5.51
CA SER A 23 3.66 7.89 6.31
C SER A 23 3.98 7.44 7.74
N THR A 24 5.05 7.96 8.33
CA THR A 24 5.52 7.56 9.68
C THR A 24 5.32 8.64 10.75
N GLY A 25 4.78 9.80 10.40
CA GLY A 25 4.75 10.98 11.28
C GLY A 25 3.85 10.87 12.52
N ALA A 26 2.88 9.96 12.55
CA ALA A 26 1.98 9.74 13.69
C ALA A 26 1.41 8.32 13.64
N GLY A 27 2.33 7.35 13.66
CA GLY A 27 2.08 5.93 13.40
C GLY A 27 2.26 5.57 11.92
N ARG A 28 2.52 4.30 11.63
CA ARG A 28 2.62 3.78 10.25
C ARG A 28 1.23 3.78 9.61
N ARG A 29 0.98 4.70 8.69
CA ARG A 29 -0.27 4.76 7.93
C ARG A 29 0.00 4.52 6.47
N PHE A 30 -0.86 3.73 5.84
CA PHE A 30 -0.76 3.39 4.43
C PHE A 30 -1.95 3.97 3.68
N THR A 31 -1.69 4.54 2.51
CA THR A 31 -2.70 5.04 1.58
C THR A 31 -2.45 4.44 0.22
N LEU A 32 -3.43 3.71 -0.31
CA LEU A 32 -3.42 3.31 -1.72
C LEU A 32 -3.77 4.54 -2.56
N ILE A 33 -2.98 4.77 -3.60
CA ILE A 33 -3.22 5.78 -4.61
C ILE A 33 -3.44 5.04 -5.93
N ALA A 34 -4.68 5.01 -6.38
CA ALA A 34 -5.08 4.46 -7.67
C ALA A 34 -5.64 5.61 -8.50
N GLU A 35 -4.96 5.94 -9.61
CA GLU A 35 -5.28 7.10 -10.45
C GLU A 35 -5.38 8.42 -9.64
N ARG A 36 -6.60 8.90 -9.39
CA ARG A 36 -6.91 10.13 -8.63
C ARG A 36 -7.55 9.86 -7.28
N GLU A 37 -7.79 8.59 -6.94
CA GLU A 37 -8.38 8.20 -5.67
C GLU A 37 -7.31 7.87 -4.63
N ARG A 38 -7.63 8.20 -3.37
CA ARG A 38 -6.81 7.89 -2.20
C ARG A 38 -7.65 7.11 -1.21
N GLN A 39 -7.24 5.87 -0.94
CA GLN A 39 -7.96 5.00 -0.03
C GLN A 39 -7.04 4.60 1.14
N PRO A 40 -7.46 4.78 2.40
CA PRO A 40 -6.68 4.34 3.53
C PRO A 40 -6.59 2.81 3.54
N VAL A 41 -5.39 2.28 3.77
CA VAL A 41 -5.12 0.84 3.89
C VAL A 41 -4.63 0.56 5.30
N SER A 42 -5.14 -0.51 5.90
CA SER A 42 -4.69 -0.92 7.24
C SER A 42 -3.22 -1.31 7.19
N ALA A 43 -2.48 -1.00 8.26
CA ALA A 43 -1.07 -1.38 8.37
C ALA A 43 -0.89 -2.90 8.26
N ALA A 44 -1.85 -3.69 8.77
CA ALA A 44 -1.82 -5.14 8.68
C ALA A 44 -1.84 -5.64 7.22
N LEU A 45 -2.69 -5.06 6.36
CA LEU A 45 -2.77 -5.43 4.95
C LEU A 45 -1.50 -5.03 4.18
N ALA A 46 -0.98 -3.82 4.42
CA ALA A 46 0.25 -3.37 3.78
C ALA A 46 1.45 -4.24 4.17
N LEU A 47 1.57 -4.60 5.46
CA LEU A 47 2.61 -5.51 5.94
C LEU A 47 2.46 -6.92 5.37
N LYS A 48 1.24 -7.39 5.15
CA LYS A 48 1.00 -8.68 4.49
C LYS A 48 1.51 -8.65 3.04
N LEU A 49 1.18 -7.59 2.29
CA LEU A 49 1.68 -7.39 0.92
C LEU A 49 3.21 -7.36 0.86
N GLU A 50 3.85 -6.66 1.80
CA GLU A 50 5.30 -6.61 1.93
C GLU A 50 5.89 -7.99 2.22
N ARG A 51 5.36 -8.71 3.22
CA ARG A 51 5.81 -10.06 3.61
C ARG A 51 5.67 -11.09 2.48
N GLU A 52 4.61 -10.97 1.68
CA GLU A 52 4.38 -11.83 0.52
C GLU A 52 5.13 -11.37 -0.74
N GLY A 53 5.95 -10.31 -0.65
CA GLY A 53 6.71 -9.79 -1.78
C GLY A 53 5.85 -9.24 -2.91
N ARG A 54 4.61 -8.80 -2.62
CA ARG A 54 3.69 -8.20 -3.61
C ARG A 54 4.00 -6.74 -3.88
N ILE A 55 4.70 -6.09 -2.96
CA ILE A 55 5.14 -4.71 -3.08
C ILE A 55 6.62 -4.58 -2.73
N ARG A 56 7.25 -3.54 -3.29
CA ARG A 56 8.61 -3.13 -2.97
C ARG A 56 8.69 -1.62 -2.79
N ALA A 57 9.60 -1.17 -1.93
CA ALA A 57 9.86 0.25 -1.76
C ALA A 57 10.49 0.81 -3.05
N LEU A 58 9.90 1.87 -3.59
CA LEU A 58 10.42 2.61 -4.75
C LEU A 58 11.37 3.72 -4.30
N CYS A 59 10.91 4.58 -3.38
CA CYS A 59 11.70 5.69 -2.86
C CYS A 59 11.16 6.18 -1.51
N ARG A 60 11.99 6.95 -0.80
CA ARG A 60 11.64 7.62 0.45
C ARG A 60 11.86 9.13 0.31
N VAL A 61 10.82 9.92 0.58
CA VAL A 61 10.85 11.39 0.47
C VAL A 61 10.10 12.00 1.66
N GLY A 62 10.73 12.90 2.40
CA GLY A 62 10.07 13.72 3.43
C GLY A 62 9.34 12.90 4.51
N GLY A 63 9.90 11.77 4.95
CA GLY A 63 9.27 10.88 5.94
C GLY A 63 8.14 10.01 5.39
N ARG A 64 8.02 9.91 4.06
CA ARG A 64 7.09 9.02 3.38
C ARG A 64 7.84 8.02 2.53
N THR A 65 7.36 6.78 2.48
CA THR A 65 7.87 5.74 1.59
C THR A 65 6.82 5.45 0.54
N LEU A 66 7.22 5.50 -0.73
CA LEU A 66 6.39 5.03 -1.84
C LEU A 66 6.70 3.57 -2.11
N TRP A 67 5.65 2.76 -2.20
CA TRP A 67 5.68 1.34 -2.47
C TRP A 67 4.92 1.08 -3.78
N VAL A 68 5.45 0.20 -4.61
CA VAL A 68 4.87 -0.20 -5.90
C VAL A 68 4.79 -1.72 -5.98
N ALA A 69 4.08 -2.26 -6.96
CA ALA A 69 4.13 -3.69 -7.25
C ALA A 69 5.59 -4.17 -7.43
N ALA A 70 5.87 -5.34 -6.86
CA ALA A 70 7.19 -5.97 -6.94
C ALA A 70 7.47 -6.56 -8.33
#